data_AF-A0A839J682-F1
#
_entry.id   AF-A0A839J682-F1
#
_cell.length_a   1.000
_cell.length_b   1.000
_cell.length_c   1.000
_cell.angle_alpha   90.00
_cell.angle_beta   90.00
_cell.angle_gamma   90.00
#
_symmetry.space_group_name_H-M   'P 1'
#
loop_
_entity.id
_entity.type
_entity.pdbx_description
1 polymer ?
#
loop_
_entity_poly.entity_id
_entity_poly.type
_entity_poly.pdbx_seq_one_letter_code
_entity_poly.pdbx_strand_id
1 'polypeptide(L)'
;MVAVMHNDLGFDIWCGLDVGKQAHHACALDAAGKKVFDKPLPQDQSKLEDLFTRLSEHGRVLVIVDQPNTIGALPIAVARSMGIQVAYLPGLAMRRAADLYPGNAKTDARDAFVIADAARTMPHTLRRVDLGEETLAELKVLVGFDEDLAAEATRLSNRIRGLLTQIHPALERVVGPRLATRQGLAVIEQLGGPQGMTAASKSKLLRVITKANPRHAQNFADAITQALSEQTVVVAGTAAAEQVLPKLAASLRQTLDQRSELAAQVEKVVDAHPLAEVLTSMPGVGVRTAARILLDVGDASLFPTAGHLAAYAGLAPVTHRSGTSIRGEFPARSGNKHLKRALFLSS
;
A
#
# COMPACT_ATOMS: atom_id res chain seq x y z
N MET A 1 35.14 14.96 -29.57
CA MET A 1 35.75 13.71 -29.07
C MET A 1 34.84 13.18 -27.98
N VAL A 2 33.98 12.21 -28.32
CA VAL A 2 32.99 11.65 -27.39
C VAL A 2 33.74 10.68 -26.49
N ALA A 3 33.90 11.04 -25.21
CA ALA A 3 34.39 10.11 -24.21
C ALA A 3 33.28 9.08 -23.96
N VAL A 4 33.44 7.90 -24.56
CA VAL A 4 32.67 6.70 -24.23
C VAL A 4 33.02 6.35 -22.79
N MET A 5 32.13 6.70 -21.85
CA MET A 5 32.22 6.27 -20.46
C MET A 5 32.21 4.74 -20.44
N HIS A 6 33.35 4.14 -20.09
CA HIS A 6 33.43 2.72 -19.79
C HIS A 6 32.53 2.42 -18.60
N ASN A 7 31.64 1.45 -18.80
CA ASN A 7 30.55 1.09 -17.90
C ASN A 7 31.03 0.06 -16.87
N ASP A 8 32.19 0.27 -16.25
CA ASP A 8 32.68 -0.58 -15.17
C ASP A 8 32.10 -0.07 -13.85
N LEU A 9 31.00 -0.67 -13.42
CA LEU A 9 30.49 -0.50 -12.06
C LEU A 9 31.47 -1.05 -10.99
N GLY A 10 32.58 -1.66 -11.41
CA GLY A 10 33.66 -2.14 -10.55
C GLY A 10 33.30 -3.37 -9.73
N PHE A 11 32.32 -4.16 -10.19
CA PHE A 11 31.91 -5.43 -9.59
C PHE A 11 32.55 -6.61 -10.33
N ASP A 12 32.84 -7.67 -9.58
CA ASP A 12 33.37 -8.93 -10.10
C ASP A 12 32.28 -10.00 -10.19
N ILE A 13 31.25 -9.89 -9.35
CA ILE A 13 30.16 -10.87 -9.22
C ILE A 13 28.79 -10.18 -9.19
N TRP A 14 27.87 -10.65 -10.02
CA TRP A 14 26.47 -10.22 -10.05
C TRP A 14 25.57 -11.36 -9.56
N CYS A 15 24.96 -11.19 -8.38
CA CYS A 15 24.06 -12.17 -7.79
C CYS A 15 22.60 -11.74 -7.97
N GLY A 16 21.91 -12.34 -8.94
CA GLY A 16 20.48 -12.18 -9.15
C GLY A 16 19.68 -13.13 -8.27
N LEU A 17 18.69 -12.58 -7.58
CA LEU A 17 17.75 -13.31 -6.73
C LEU A 17 16.34 -13.19 -7.31
N ASP A 18 15.76 -14.31 -7.73
CA ASP A 18 14.32 -14.43 -7.93
C ASP A 18 13.68 -14.78 -6.58
N VAL A 19 12.98 -13.82 -5.97
CA VAL A 19 12.61 -13.91 -4.56
C VAL A 19 11.25 -14.62 -4.36
N GLY A 20 11.28 -15.80 -3.74
CA GLY A 20 10.08 -16.54 -3.31
C GLY A 20 9.87 -16.61 -1.79
N LYS A 21 8.63 -16.89 -1.37
CA LYS A 21 8.17 -16.86 0.05
C LYS A 21 8.78 -17.95 0.96
N GLN A 22 9.31 -19.02 0.38
CA GLN A 22 9.89 -20.15 1.13
C GLN A 22 11.37 -20.29 0.80
N ALA A 23 11.69 -20.17 -0.49
CA ALA A 23 13.03 -20.10 -1.02
C ALA A 23 13.05 -19.09 -2.15
N HIS A 24 14.18 -18.44 -2.30
CA HIS A 24 14.59 -17.72 -3.50
C HIS A 24 15.27 -18.71 -4.45
N HIS A 25 15.48 -18.31 -5.70
CA HIS A 25 16.51 -18.92 -6.53
C HIS A 25 17.61 -17.91 -6.75
N ALA A 26 18.85 -18.30 -6.44
CA ALA A 26 20.00 -17.42 -6.56
C ALA A 26 20.88 -17.88 -7.73
N CYS A 27 21.22 -16.94 -8.61
CA CYS A 27 22.16 -17.13 -9.70
C CYS A 27 23.23 -16.05 -9.60
N ALA A 28 24.50 -16.45 -9.54
CA ALA A 28 25.62 -15.52 -9.52
C ALA A 28 26.51 -15.73 -10.75
N LEU A 29 26.87 -14.63 -11.39
CA LEU A 29 27.69 -14.60 -12.60
C LEU A 29 28.97 -13.83 -12.35
N ASP A 30 30.07 -14.28 -12.95
CA ASP A 30 31.30 -13.49 -13.06
C ASP A 30 31.23 -12.45 -14.20
N ALA A 31 32.28 -11.64 -14.36
CA ALA A 31 32.35 -10.62 -15.41
C ALA A 31 32.19 -11.19 -16.84
N ALA A 32 32.61 -12.44 -17.07
CA ALA A 32 32.45 -13.12 -18.35
C ALA A 32 31.04 -13.69 -18.57
N GLY A 33 30.17 -13.62 -17.57
CA GLY A 33 28.82 -14.20 -17.59
C GLY A 33 28.79 -15.69 -17.27
N LYS A 34 29.88 -16.26 -16.75
CA LYS A 34 29.92 -17.66 -16.32
C LYS A 34 29.25 -17.78 -14.95
N LYS A 35 28.42 -18.81 -14.81
CA LYS A 35 27.75 -19.14 -13.53
C LYS A 35 28.78 -19.60 -12.49
N VAL A 36 28.91 -18.83 -11.41
CA VAL A 36 29.66 -19.22 -10.21
C VAL A 36 28.73 -19.84 -9.15
N PHE A 37 27.43 -19.52 -9.20
CA PHE A 37 26.39 -20.12 -8.37
C PHE A 37 25.05 -20.17 -9.13
N ASP A 38 24.26 -21.23 -8.94
CA ASP A 38 22.91 -21.36 -9.52
C ASP A 38 22.12 -22.44 -8.78
N LYS A 39 21.47 -22.08 -7.66
CA LYS A 39 20.71 -23.01 -6.81
C LYS A 39 19.55 -22.32 -6.08
N PRO A 40 18.53 -23.11 -5.64
CA PRO A 40 17.58 -22.64 -4.65
C PRO A 40 18.30 -22.19 -3.37
N LEU A 41 17.80 -21.11 -2.78
CA LEU A 41 18.32 -20.48 -1.58
C LEU A 41 17.16 -20.28 -0.59
N PRO A 42 17.14 -20.99 0.55
CA PRO A 42 16.12 -20.78 1.57
C PRO A 42 16.02 -19.31 1.99
N GLN A 43 14.82 -18.83 2.26
CA GLN A 43 14.60 -17.48 2.80
C GLN A 43 14.99 -17.44 4.28
N ASP A 44 16.30 -17.49 4.54
CA ASP A 44 16.91 -17.60 5.86
C ASP A 44 18.19 -16.75 5.94
N GLN A 45 18.37 -16.01 7.04
CA GLN A 45 19.51 -15.10 7.22
C GLN A 45 20.84 -15.84 7.12
N SER A 46 21.01 -16.97 7.81
CA SER A 46 22.28 -17.70 7.81
C SER A 46 22.63 -18.22 6.42
N LYS A 47 21.63 -18.64 5.64
CA LYS A 47 21.85 -19.10 4.25
C LYS A 47 22.21 -17.97 3.30
N LEU A 48 21.65 -16.78 3.51
CA LEU A 48 22.02 -15.58 2.77
C LEU A 48 23.46 -15.16 3.10
N GLU A 49 23.82 -15.11 4.38
CA GLU A 49 25.18 -14.79 4.84
C GLU A 49 26.21 -15.79 4.32
N ASP A 50 25.91 -17.10 4.39
CA ASP A 50 26.75 -18.18 3.85
C ASP A 50 26.98 -18.02 2.35
N LEU A 51 25.94 -17.67 1.58
CA LEU A 51 26.06 -17.44 0.14
C LEU A 51 26.91 -16.20 -0.14
N PHE A 52 26.57 -15.08 0.48
CA PHE A 52 27.24 -13.80 0.23
C PHE A 52 28.72 -13.84 0.62
N THR A 53 29.07 -14.49 1.74
CA THR A 53 30.46 -14.72 2.14
C THR A 53 31.25 -15.45 1.06
N ARG A 54 30.70 -16.56 0.54
CA ARG A 54 31.34 -17.34 -0.54
C ARG A 54 31.46 -16.53 -1.84
N LEU A 55 30.47 -15.73 -2.18
CA LEU A 55 30.54 -14.87 -3.37
C LEU A 55 31.60 -13.77 -3.21
N SER A 56 31.77 -13.21 -2.01
CA SER A 56 32.78 -12.20 -1.73
C SER A 56 34.22 -12.73 -1.82
N GLU A 57 34.45 -14.04 -1.70
CA GLU A 57 35.75 -14.67 -1.98
C GLU A 57 36.17 -14.51 -3.46
N HIS A 58 35.21 -14.29 -4.36
CA HIS A 58 35.43 -14.09 -5.78
C HIS A 58 35.54 -12.62 -6.20
N GLY A 59 35.47 -11.67 -5.26
CA GLY A 59 35.63 -10.23 -5.51
C GLY A 59 34.44 -9.40 -5.05
N ARG A 60 34.29 -8.21 -5.61
CA ARG A 60 33.24 -7.27 -5.23
C ARG A 60 31.89 -7.72 -5.78
N VAL A 61 30.93 -7.94 -4.88
CA VAL A 61 29.60 -8.46 -5.20
C VAL A 61 28.58 -7.31 -5.37
N LEU A 62 27.71 -7.45 -6.36
CA LEU A 62 26.44 -6.74 -6.46
C LEU A 62 25.29 -7.75 -6.28
N VAL A 63 24.42 -7.53 -5.30
CA VAL A 63 23.18 -8.30 -5.13
C VAL A 63 22.04 -7.58 -5.84
N ILE A 64 21.24 -8.30 -6.63
CA ILE A 64 20.13 -7.75 -7.39
C ILE A 64 18.86 -8.55 -7.08
N VAL A 65 17.79 -7.84 -6.71
CA VAL A 65 16.45 -8.41 -6.51
C VAL A 65 15.47 -7.85 -7.54
N ASP A 66 14.38 -8.57 -7.81
CA ASP A 66 13.23 -8.11 -8.61
C ASP A 66 12.10 -7.50 -7.75
N GLN A 67 12.12 -7.72 -6.44
CA GLN A 67 11.09 -7.21 -5.51
C GLN A 67 11.72 -6.74 -4.18
N PRO A 68 12.12 -5.46 -4.09
CA PRO A 68 12.88 -4.97 -2.94
C PRO A 68 12.04 -4.81 -1.66
N ASN A 69 10.76 -4.44 -1.81
CA ASN A 69 9.93 -4.00 -0.68
C ASN A 69 9.00 -5.10 -0.13
N THR A 70 9.22 -6.37 -0.47
CA THR A 70 8.44 -7.52 -0.01
C THR A 70 9.36 -8.68 0.37
N ILE A 71 9.41 -9.73 -0.44
CA ILE A 71 10.17 -10.96 -0.18
C ILE A 71 11.68 -10.67 -0.21
N GLY A 72 12.12 -9.72 -1.07
CA GLY A 72 13.53 -9.34 -1.19
C GLY A 72 14.08 -8.46 -0.05
N ALA A 73 13.24 -8.04 0.91
CA ALA A 73 13.68 -7.16 2.00
C ALA A 73 14.79 -7.79 2.86
N LEU A 74 14.67 -9.09 3.19
CA LEU A 74 15.68 -9.79 3.99
C LEU A 74 17.02 -9.93 3.23
N PRO A 75 17.06 -10.43 1.98
CA PRO A 75 18.29 -10.42 1.18
C PRO A 75 18.98 -9.06 1.08
N ILE A 76 18.21 -7.97 0.89
CA ILE A 76 18.76 -6.61 0.87
C ILE A 76 19.39 -6.26 2.22
N ALA A 77 18.69 -6.49 3.32
CA ALA A 77 19.16 -6.15 4.67
C ALA A 77 20.44 -6.91 5.03
N VAL A 78 20.50 -8.21 4.72
CA VAL A 78 21.68 -9.05 4.95
C VAL A 78 22.86 -8.61 4.08
N ALA A 79 22.63 -8.34 2.79
CA ALA A 79 23.70 -7.84 1.92
C ALA A 79 24.26 -6.51 2.45
N ARG A 80 23.40 -5.57 2.85
CA ARG A 80 23.81 -4.28 3.42
C ARG A 80 24.58 -4.42 4.73
N SER A 81 24.15 -5.30 5.65
CA SER A 81 24.86 -5.51 6.93
C SER A 81 26.27 -6.07 6.72
N MET A 82 26.50 -6.75 5.60
CA MET A 82 27.80 -7.26 5.16
C MET A 82 28.59 -6.26 4.30
N GLY A 83 28.09 -5.03 4.10
CA GLY A 83 28.73 -4.01 3.26
C GLY A 83 28.65 -4.26 1.75
N ILE A 84 27.78 -5.18 1.32
CA ILE A 84 27.57 -5.52 -0.09
C ILE A 84 26.58 -4.54 -0.72
N GLN A 85 26.90 -4.09 -1.94
CA GLN A 85 26.02 -3.18 -2.67
C GLN A 85 24.81 -3.93 -3.23
N VAL A 86 23.67 -3.25 -3.25
CA VAL A 86 22.40 -3.83 -3.67
C VAL A 86 21.77 -2.96 -4.75
N ALA A 87 21.15 -3.62 -5.73
CA ALA A 87 20.37 -2.99 -6.77
C ALA A 87 19.02 -3.71 -6.95
N TYR A 88 18.10 -3.03 -7.61
CA TYR A 88 16.79 -3.55 -7.97
C TYR A 88 16.62 -3.52 -9.49
N LEU A 89 16.20 -4.63 -10.10
CA LEU A 89 15.80 -4.69 -11.50
C LEU A 89 14.27 -4.61 -11.61
N PRO A 90 13.70 -3.52 -12.16
CA PRO A 90 12.25 -3.38 -12.24
C PRO A 90 11.56 -4.49 -13.02
N GLY A 91 10.42 -4.99 -12.53
CA GLY A 91 9.72 -6.13 -13.16
C GLY A 91 9.39 -5.95 -14.64
N LEU A 92 9.11 -4.72 -15.11
CA LEU A 92 8.93 -4.44 -16.54
C LEU A 92 10.25 -4.53 -17.33
N ALA A 93 11.35 -4.05 -16.75
CA ALA A 93 12.68 -4.16 -17.35
C ALA A 93 13.14 -5.62 -17.37
N MET A 94 12.96 -6.35 -16.27
CA MET A 94 13.20 -7.79 -16.15
C MET A 94 12.41 -8.57 -17.21
N ARG A 95 11.11 -8.32 -17.35
CA ARG A 95 10.27 -9.02 -18.34
C ARG A 95 10.72 -8.75 -19.78
N ARG A 96 11.09 -7.51 -20.11
CA ARG A 96 11.60 -7.16 -21.45
C ARG A 96 12.98 -7.75 -21.70
N ALA A 97 13.86 -7.77 -20.69
CA ALA A 97 15.15 -8.43 -20.78
C ALA A 97 14.97 -9.93 -20.99
N ALA A 98 14.04 -10.56 -20.27
CA ALA A 98 13.74 -11.97 -20.37
C ALA A 98 13.34 -12.40 -21.80
N ASP A 99 12.67 -11.54 -22.57
CA ASP A 99 12.31 -11.82 -23.97
C ASP A 99 13.52 -11.91 -24.91
N LEU A 100 14.69 -11.39 -24.49
CA LEU A 100 15.95 -11.45 -25.26
C LEU A 100 16.71 -12.77 -25.07
N TYR A 101 16.31 -13.59 -24.09
CA TYR A 101 16.98 -14.86 -23.77
C TYR A 101 16.22 -16.06 -24.36
N PRO A 102 16.93 -17.09 -24.86
CA PRO A 102 16.30 -18.29 -25.42
C PRO A 102 15.36 -19.00 -24.43
N GLY A 103 14.25 -19.53 -24.96
CA GLY A 103 13.29 -20.34 -24.21
C GLY A 103 12.20 -19.52 -23.53
N ASN A 104 10.96 -20.04 -23.59
CA ASN A 104 9.75 -19.38 -23.08
C ASN A 104 9.25 -19.96 -21.75
N ALA A 105 9.94 -20.98 -21.22
CA ALA A 105 9.55 -21.62 -19.97
C ALA A 105 9.91 -20.71 -18.80
N LYS A 106 8.89 -20.31 -18.02
CA LYS A 106 9.08 -19.57 -16.78
C LYS A 106 9.61 -20.53 -15.71
N THR A 107 10.83 -20.30 -15.25
CA THR A 107 11.48 -21.07 -14.19
C THR A 107 12.27 -20.11 -13.30
N ASP A 108 12.28 -20.35 -12.00
CA ASP A 108 12.93 -19.47 -11.03
C ASP A 108 14.45 -19.34 -11.30
N ALA A 109 15.08 -20.42 -11.79
CA ALA A 109 16.48 -20.40 -12.23
C ALA A 109 16.74 -19.48 -13.43
N ARG A 110 15.82 -19.45 -14.40
CA ARG A 110 15.91 -18.55 -15.54
C ARG A 110 15.71 -17.11 -15.11
N ASP A 111 14.72 -16.86 -14.26
CA ASP A 111 14.41 -15.51 -13.79
C ASP A 111 15.58 -14.94 -12.98
N ALA A 112 16.17 -15.73 -12.07
CA ALA A 112 17.40 -15.36 -11.34
C ALA A 112 18.60 -15.09 -12.26
N PHE A 113 18.79 -15.91 -13.30
CA PHE A 113 19.83 -15.69 -14.31
C PHE A 113 19.62 -14.38 -15.09
N VAL A 114 18.40 -14.13 -15.56
CA VAL A 114 18.06 -12.90 -16.29
C VAL A 114 18.31 -11.67 -15.41
N ILE A 115 17.98 -11.74 -14.12
CA ILE A 115 18.26 -10.66 -13.17
C ILE A 115 19.76 -10.38 -13.07
N ALA A 116 20.58 -11.43 -12.87
CA ALA A 116 22.04 -11.30 -12.77
C ALA A 116 22.68 -10.78 -14.07
N ASP A 117 22.29 -11.35 -15.22
CA ASP A 117 22.91 -11.03 -16.50
C ASP A 117 22.46 -9.67 -17.05
N ALA A 118 21.20 -9.28 -16.83
CA ALA A 118 20.73 -7.93 -17.16
C ALA A 118 21.45 -6.87 -16.33
N ALA A 119 21.71 -7.15 -15.06
CA ALA A 119 22.51 -6.26 -14.21
C ALA A 119 23.95 -6.09 -14.73
N ARG A 120 24.55 -7.18 -15.20
CA ARG A 120 25.91 -7.22 -15.75
C ARG A 120 26.03 -6.53 -17.11
N THR A 121 25.10 -6.79 -18.02
CA THR A 121 25.17 -6.32 -19.42
C THR A 121 24.46 -4.99 -19.66
N MET A 122 23.44 -4.69 -18.86
CA MET A 122 22.58 -3.51 -18.98
C MET A 122 22.44 -2.78 -17.65
N PRO A 123 23.54 -2.34 -17.00
CA PRO A 123 23.50 -1.74 -15.66
C PRO A 123 22.65 -0.46 -15.58
N HIS A 124 22.44 0.24 -16.70
CA HIS A 124 21.54 1.39 -16.81
C HIS A 124 20.06 1.04 -16.56
N THR A 125 19.70 -0.24 -16.52
CA THR A 125 18.34 -0.72 -16.19
C THR A 125 18.11 -0.89 -14.69
N LEU A 126 19.18 -0.89 -13.90
CA LEU A 126 19.13 -1.06 -12.45
C LEU A 126 18.70 0.23 -11.74
N ARG A 127 18.01 0.05 -10.63
CA ARG A 127 17.68 1.12 -9.69
C ARG A 127 18.48 0.93 -8.41
N ARG A 128 18.91 2.04 -7.81
CA ARG A 128 19.53 2.04 -6.49
C ARG A 128 18.50 1.74 -5.42
N VAL A 129 18.99 1.11 -4.37
CA VAL A 129 18.26 0.70 -3.17
C VAL A 129 18.96 1.50 -2.08
N ASP A 130 18.49 2.73 -1.79
CA ASP A 130 19.18 3.75 -0.94
C ASP A 130 18.53 3.92 0.45
N LEU A 131 19.21 4.62 1.38
CA LEU A 131 18.80 4.85 2.79
C LEU A 131 17.41 5.49 2.99
N GLY A 132 16.89 6.23 2.01
CA GLY A 132 15.49 6.73 2.05
C GLY A 132 14.45 5.61 2.04
N GLU A 133 14.85 4.38 1.72
CA GLU A 133 13.99 3.21 1.76
C GLU A 133 13.60 2.76 3.16
N GLU A 134 14.36 3.07 4.22
CA GLU A 134 13.94 2.68 5.58
C GLU A 134 12.69 3.44 6.02
N THR A 135 12.70 4.78 5.85
CA THR A 135 11.54 5.62 6.09
C THR A 135 10.38 5.25 5.17
N LEU A 136 10.63 4.96 3.89
CA LEU A 136 9.60 4.50 2.96
C LEU A 136 9.08 3.09 3.29
N ALA A 137 9.92 2.20 3.81
CA ALA A 137 9.52 0.86 4.23
C ALA A 137 8.66 0.91 5.49
N GLU A 138 9.04 1.71 6.49
CA GLU A 138 8.23 1.99 7.66
C GLU A 138 6.89 2.60 7.24
N LEU A 139 6.92 3.66 6.42
CA LEU A 139 5.73 4.32 5.92
C LEU A 139 4.84 3.35 5.13
N LYS A 140 5.42 2.39 4.39
CA LYS A 140 4.69 1.40 3.62
C LYS A 140 3.91 0.46 4.54
N VAL A 141 4.52 0.03 5.64
CA VAL A 141 3.85 -0.80 6.66
C VAL A 141 2.69 -0.03 7.29
N LEU A 142 2.94 1.21 7.73
CA LEU A 142 1.92 2.02 8.40
C LEU A 142 0.76 2.40 7.47
N VAL A 143 1.03 2.85 6.24
CA VAL A 143 -0.01 3.21 5.27
C VAL A 143 -0.77 1.96 4.80
N GLY A 144 -0.09 0.83 4.59
CA GLY A 144 -0.75 -0.43 4.27
C GLY A 144 -1.72 -0.85 5.37
N PHE A 145 -1.31 -0.72 6.63
CA PHE A 145 -2.19 -1.01 7.76
C PHE A 145 -3.37 -0.03 7.87
N ASP A 146 -3.20 1.27 7.57
CA ASP A 146 -4.33 2.22 7.51
C ASP A 146 -5.34 1.85 6.41
N GLU A 147 -4.85 1.37 5.25
CA GLU A 147 -5.71 0.90 4.16
C GLU A 147 -6.54 -0.33 4.57
N ASP A 148 -5.93 -1.29 5.27
CA ASP A 148 -6.62 -2.47 5.81
C ASP A 148 -7.69 -2.07 6.85
N LEU A 149 -7.34 -1.19 7.79
CA LEU A 149 -8.29 -0.68 8.78
C LEU A 149 -9.41 0.14 8.13
N ALA A 150 -9.12 0.89 7.06
CA ALA A 150 -10.14 1.62 6.31
C ALA A 150 -11.16 0.66 5.68
N ALA A 151 -10.68 -0.41 5.03
CA ALA A 151 -11.52 -1.45 4.45
C ALA A 151 -12.35 -2.17 5.52
N GLU A 152 -11.76 -2.45 6.68
CA GLU A 152 -12.46 -3.03 7.83
C GLU A 152 -13.55 -2.11 8.38
N ALA A 153 -13.27 -0.82 8.56
CA ALA A 153 -14.25 0.15 9.03
C ALA A 153 -15.44 0.26 8.05
N THR A 154 -15.18 0.25 6.74
CA THR A 154 -16.25 0.19 5.72
C THR A 154 -17.06 -1.10 5.82
N ARG A 155 -16.39 -2.25 5.96
CA ARG A 155 -17.05 -3.56 6.08
C ARG A 155 -17.97 -3.62 7.31
N LEU A 156 -17.47 -3.18 8.47
CA LEU A 156 -18.23 -3.14 9.72
C LEU A 156 -19.41 -2.16 9.63
N SER A 157 -19.19 -0.97 9.08
CA SER A 157 -20.25 0.01 8.85
C SER A 157 -21.35 -0.56 7.96
N ASN A 158 -20.99 -1.17 6.83
CA ASN A 158 -21.95 -1.79 5.92
C ASN A 158 -22.67 -2.97 6.55
N ARG A 159 -22.02 -3.73 7.42
CA ARG A 159 -22.67 -4.82 8.16
C ARG A 159 -23.73 -4.30 9.14
N ILE A 160 -23.42 -3.24 9.89
CA ILE A 160 -24.39 -2.58 10.79
C ILE A 160 -25.56 -2.03 9.98
N ARG A 161 -25.28 -1.28 8.90
CA ARG A 161 -26.32 -0.74 8.02
C ARG A 161 -27.19 -1.83 7.43
N GLY A 162 -26.60 -2.91 6.91
CA GLY A 162 -27.35 -4.03 6.36
C GLY A 162 -28.29 -4.69 7.38
N LEU A 163 -27.85 -4.86 8.62
CA LEU A 163 -28.72 -5.34 9.71
C LEU A 163 -29.86 -4.35 9.96
N LEU A 164 -29.56 -3.06 10.14
CA LEU A 164 -30.59 -2.04 10.37
C LEU A 164 -31.58 -1.93 9.20
N THR A 165 -31.13 -1.99 7.95
CA THR A 165 -32.00 -2.04 6.78
C THR A 165 -32.89 -3.27 6.79
N GLN A 166 -32.39 -4.42 7.24
CA GLN A 166 -33.18 -5.65 7.33
C GLN A 166 -34.25 -5.57 8.44
N ILE A 167 -33.89 -5.11 9.64
CA ILE A 167 -34.78 -5.20 10.81
C ILE A 167 -35.62 -3.94 11.04
N HIS A 168 -35.13 -2.76 10.63
CA HIS A 168 -35.77 -1.47 10.89
C HIS A 168 -35.30 -0.34 9.93
N PRO A 169 -35.73 -0.33 8.65
CA PRO A 169 -35.28 0.64 7.64
C PRO A 169 -35.39 2.12 8.04
N ALA A 170 -36.43 2.50 8.79
CA ALA A 170 -36.60 3.88 9.25
C ALA A 170 -35.48 4.33 10.20
N LEU A 171 -34.98 3.41 11.03
CA LEU A 171 -33.88 3.68 11.96
C LEU A 171 -32.55 3.77 11.21
N GLU A 172 -32.35 2.94 10.18
CA GLU A 172 -31.17 3.01 9.32
C GLU A 172 -31.04 4.38 8.65
N ARG A 173 -32.14 4.96 8.15
CA ARG A 173 -32.11 6.30 7.52
C ARG A 173 -31.56 7.38 8.45
N VAL A 174 -31.77 7.25 9.76
CA VAL A 174 -31.36 8.23 10.77
C VAL A 174 -29.97 7.93 11.34
N VAL A 175 -29.70 6.67 11.70
CA VAL A 175 -28.46 6.27 12.36
C VAL A 175 -27.35 5.95 11.35
N GLY A 176 -27.69 5.34 10.21
CA GLY A 176 -26.75 4.89 9.17
C GLY A 176 -25.77 5.96 8.71
N PRO A 177 -26.22 7.16 8.29
CA PRO A 177 -25.34 8.27 7.92
C PRO A 177 -24.43 8.78 9.04
N ARG A 178 -24.72 8.43 10.30
CA ARG A 178 -23.98 8.87 11.48
C ARG A 178 -23.12 7.76 12.11
N LEU A 179 -23.04 6.56 11.51
CA LEU A 179 -22.28 5.44 12.09
C LEU A 179 -20.77 5.70 12.20
N ALA A 180 -20.21 6.60 11.40
CA ALA A 180 -18.81 7.01 11.55
C ALA A 180 -18.60 8.09 12.63
N THR A 181 -19.67 8.55 13.29
CA THR A 181 -19.62 9.58 14.33
C THR A 181 -19.64 8.96 15.72
N ARG A 182 -19.05 9.65 16.71
CA ARG A 182 -19.09 9.23 18.12
C ARG A 182 -20.52 9.01 18.63
N GLN A 183 -21.47 9.85 18.21
CA GLN A 183 -22.87 9.75 18.62
C GLN A 183 -23.55 8.50 18.07
N GLY A 184 -23.40 8.24 16.76
CA GLY A 184 -24.02 7.09 16.10
C GLY A 184 -23.52 5.76 16.67
N LEU A 185 -22.19 5.66 16.88
CA LEU A 185 -21.59 4.49 17.51
C LEU A 185 -22.07 4.30 18.94
N ALA A 186 -22.04 5.35 19.77
CA ALA A 186 -22.43 5.26 21.17
C ALA A 186 -23.86 4.77 21.35
N VAL A 187 -24.79 5.19 20.48
CA VAL A 187 -26.18 4.76 20.54
C VAL A 187 -26.31 3.27 20.22
N ILE A 188 -25.68 2.78 19.15
CA ILE A 188 -25.75 1.36 18.80
C ILE A 188 -25.01 0.49 19.83
N GLU A 189 -23.84 0.94 20.29
CA GLU A 189 -23.01 0.20 21.25
C GLU A 189 -23.68 0.10 22.63
N GLN A 190 -24.31 1.17 23.12
CA GLN A 190 -24.87 1.20 24.48
C GLN A 190 -26.35 0.82 24.55
N LEU A 191 -27.10 1.04 23.45
CA LEU A 191 -28.56 0.85 23.43
C LEU A 191 -29.00 -0.21 22.42
N GLY A 192 -28.10 -0.78 21.62
CA GLY A 192 -28.44 -1.85 20.69
C GLY A 192 -29.15 -1.36 19.43
N GLY A 193 -30.14 -2.14 19.00
CA GLY A 193 -30.99 -1.86 17.85
C GLY A 193 -32.33 -1.22 18.24
N PRO A 194 -33.37 -1.35 17.40
CA PRO A 194 -34.65 -0.70 17.62
C PRO A 194 -35.33 -1.08 18.95
N GLN A 195 -35.26 -2.33 19.39
CA GLN A 195 -35.90 -2.76 20.64
C GLN A 195 -35.18 -2.18 21.85
N GLY A 196 -33.85 -2.23 21.87
CA GLY A 196 -33.06 -1.64 22.95
C GLY A 196 -33.20 -0.11 23.02
N MET A 197 -33.30 0.56 21.87
CA MET A 197 -33.56 2.00 21.81
C MET A 197 -34.99 2.38 22.20
N THR A 198 -36.00 1.59 21.86
CA THR A 198 -37.39 1.81 22.31
C THR A 198 -37.54 1.55 23.81
N ALA A 199 -36.86 0.53 24.35
CA ALA A 199 -36.83 0.27 25.78
C ALA A 199 -36.09 1.37 26.57
N ALA A 200 -35.16 2.07 25.93
CA ALA A 200 -34.55 3.26 26.48
C ALA A 200 -35.51 4.45 26.38
N SER A 201 -35.73 5.18 27.48
CA SER A 201 -36.49 6.43 27.41
C SER A 201 -35.79 7.44 26.51
N LYS A 202 -36.54 8.36 25.91
CA LYS A 202 -35.99 9.50 25.15
C LYS A 202 -34.91 10.26 25.93
N SER A 203 -35.09 10.41 27.24
CA SER A 203 -34.10 11.02 28.13
C SER A 203 -32.81 10.22 28.24
N LYS A 204 -32.87 8.88 28.21
CA LYS A 204 -31.67 8.01 28.18
C LYS A 204 -30.96 8.08 26.83
N LEU A 205 -31.70 8.04 25.72
CA LEU A 205 -31.17 8.26 24.36
C LEU A 205 -30.39 9.58 24.29
N LEU A 206 -31.02 10.67 24.70
CA LEU A 206 -30.40 12.00 24.73
C LEU A 206 -29.13 12.02 25.60
N ARG A 207 -29.15 11.38 26.77
CA ARG A 207 -27.98 11.30 27.66
C ARG A 207 -26.79 10.59 27.00
N VAL A 208 -27.03 9.45 26.34
CA VAL A 208 -25.99 8.68 25.64
C VAL A 208 -25.40 9.51 24.50
N ILE A 209 -26.25 10.13 23.69
CA ILE A 209 -25.83 10.97 22.55
C ILE A 209 -25.02 12.17 23.04
N THR A 210 -25.54 12.92 24.02
CA THR A 210 -24.89 14.11 24.58
C THR A 210 -23.54 13.80 25.20
N LYS A 211 -23.41 12.68 25.92
CA LYS A 211 -22.13 12.23 26.48
C LYS A 211 -21.09 11.97 25.39
N ALA A 212 -21.51 11.43 24.24
CA ALA A 212 -20.62 11.18 23.12
C ALA A 212 -20.25 12.45 22.35
N ASN A 213 -21.22 13.33 22.11
CA ASN A 213 -21.04 14.68 21.59
C ASN A 213 -22.32 15.51 21.84
N PRO A 214 -22.25 16.71 22.42
CA PRO A 214 -23.44 17.53 22.67
C PRO A 214 -24.04 18.19 21.41
N ARG A 215 -23.26 18.35 20.33
CA ARG A 215 -23.72 19.07 19.12
C ARG A 215 -24.88 18.34 18.45
N HIS A 216 -26.00 19.03 18.27
CA HIS A 216 -27.24 18.49 17.67
C HIS A 216 -27.76 17.21 18.33
N ALA A 217 -27.42 16.97 19.59
CA ALA A 217 -27.81 15.75 20.31
C ALA A 217 -29.33 15.62 20.43
N GLN A 218 -30.01 16.74 20.74
CA GLN A 218 -31.47 16.80 20.83
C GLN A 218 -32.13 16.39 19.51
N ASN A 219 -31.77 17.04 18.40
CA ASN A 219 -32.29 16.74 17.07
C ASN A 219 -32.06 15.28 16.68
N PHE A 220 -30.92 14.70 17.06
CA PHE A 220 -30.64 13.29 16.76
C PHE A 220 -31.51 12.35 17.60
N ALA A 221 -31.67 12.61 18.89
CA ALA A 221 -32.54 11.84 19.77
C ALA A 221 -34.02 11.92 19.31
N ASP A 222 -34.46 13.10 18.88
CA ASP A 222 -35.80 13.33 18.33
C ASP A 222 -36.00 12.53 17.04
N ALA A 223 -35.04 12.59 16.12
CA ALA A 223 -35.10 11.83 14.86
C ALA A 223 -35.12 10.31 15.09
N ILE A 224 -34.33 9.80 16.05
CA ILE A 224 -34.37 8.37 16.41
C ILE A 224 -35.73 8.00 16.97
N THR A 225 -36.25 8.79 17.91
CA THR A 225 -37.56 8.54 18.54
C THR A 225 -38.67 8.52 17.50
N GLN A 226 -38.65 9.48 16.57
CA GLN A 226 -39.59 9.53 15.45
C GLN A 226 -39.46 8.28 14.56
N ALA A 227 -38.23 7.93 14.15
CA ALA A 227 -38.00 6.77 13.30
C ALA A 227 -38.50 5.47 13.94
N LEU A 228 -38.27 5.27 15.24
CA LEU A 228 -38.77 4.09 15.98
C LEU A 228 -40.30 3.99 15.97
N SER A 229 -41.01 5.13 15.95
CA SER A 229 -42.47 5.15 15.90
C SER A 229 -43.05 4.82 14.52
N GLU A 230 -42.25 4.90 13.45
CA GLU A 230 -42.69 4.65 12.07
C GLU A 230 -42.89 3.15 11.76
N GLN A 231 -42.36 2.25 12.60
CA GLN A 231 -42.47 0.80 12.40
C GLN A 231 -42.97 0.12 13.68
N THR A 232 -44.20 -0.36 13.63
CA THR A 232 -44.82 -1.11 14.73
C THR A 232 -44.60 -2.62 14.62
N VAL A 233 -44.27 -3.12 13.43
CA VAL A 233 -44.08 -4.55 13.14
C VAL A 233 -42.63 -4.96 13.40
N VAL A 234 -42.44 -6.05 14.15
CA VAL A 234 -41.11 -6.62 14.43
C VAL A 234 -40.75 -7.64 13.35
N VAL A 235 -39.63 -7.42 12.67
CA VAL A 235 -39.10 -8.34 11.66
C VAL A 235 -38.42 -9.54 12.34
N ALA A 236 -38.57 -10.73 11.76
CA ALA A 236 -37.89 -11.94 12.23
C ALA A 236 -36.36 -11.73 12.26
N GLY A 237 -35.71 -12.19 13.34
CA GLY A 237 -34.27 -12.00 13.57
C GLY A 237 -33.90 -10.70 14.28
N THR A 238 -34.86 -9.80 14.59
CA THR A 238 -34.59 -8.58 15.37
C THR A 238 -33.88 -8.89 16.69
N ALA A 239 -34.37 -9.86 17.48
CA ALA A 239 -33.75 -10.22 18.75
C ALA A 239 -32.29 -10.70 18.62
N ALA A 240 -31.94 -11.38 17.52
CA ALA A 240 -30.57 -11.78 17.25
C ALA A 240 -29.71 -10.57 16.83
N ALA A 241 -30.26 -9.68 16.01
CA ALA A 241 -29.58 -8.44 15.61
C ALA A 241 -29.29 -7.53 16.82
N GLU A 242 -30.20 -7.44 17.80
CA GLU A 242 -29.99 -6.72 19.07
C GLU A 242 -28.73 -7.19 19.83
N GLN A 243 -28.39 -8.47 19.74
CA GLN A 243 -27.19 -9.02 20.39
C GLN A 243 -25.89 -8.74 19.62
N VAL A 244 -26.00 -8.60 18.29
CA VAL A 244 -24.84 -8.48 17.40
C VAL A 244 -24.47 -7.02 17.15
N LEU A 245 -25.46 -6.13 17.04
CA LEU A 245 -25.27 -4.71 16.74
C LEU A 245 -24.30 -4.01 17.71
N PRO A 246 -24.41 -4.15 19.06
CA PRO A 246 -23.45 -3.56 19.99
C PRO A 246 -22.01 -4.01 19.75
N LYS A 247 -21.81 -5.30 19.45
CA LYS A 247 -20.48 -5.89 19.22
C LYS A 247 -19.85 -5.33 17.96
N LEU A 248 -20.62 -5.22 16.87
CA LEU A 248 -20.17 -4.62 15.62
C LEU A 248 -19.82 -3.14 15.79
N ALA A 249 -20.63 -2.38 16.55
CA ALA A 249 -20.35 -0.99 16.85
C ALA A 249 -19.08 -0.82 17.68
N ALA A 250 -18.86 -1.67 18.69
CA ALA A 250 -17.62 -1.67 19.46
C ALA A 250 -16.39 -1.98 18.60
N SER A 251 -16.46 -2.99 17.71
CA SER A 251 -15.39 -3.27 16.75
C SER A 251 -15.14 -2.10 15.81
N LEU A 252 -16.20 -1.47 15.27
CA LEU A 252 -16.06 -0.32 14.38
C LEU A 252 -15.40 0.86 15.11
N ARG A 253 -15.78 1.11 16.37
CA ARG A 253 -15.14 2.13 17.21
C ARG A 253 -13.65 1.83 17.39
N GLN A 254 -13.29 0.60 17.77
CA GLN A 254 -11.90 0.20 17.93
C GLN A 254 -11.08 0.40 16.65
N THR A 255 -11.60 -0.02 15.49
CA THR A 255 -10.94 0.19 14.20
C THR A 255 -10.75 1.68 13.91
N LEU A 256 -11.76 2.52 14.16
CA LEU A 256 -11.65 3.97 13.95
C LEU A 256 -10.65 4.64 14.91
N ASP A 257 -10.60 4.20 16.16
CA ASP A 257 -9.63 4.67 17.15
C ASP A 257 -8.20 4.30 16.72
N GLN A 258 -7.96 3.05 16.31
CA GLN A 258 -6.67 2.59 15.76
C GLN A 258 -6.23 3.42 14.55
N ARG A 259 -7.16 3.75 13.63
CA ARG A 259 -6.85 4.62 12.48
C ARG A 259 -6.45 6.04 12.90
N SER A 260 -7.03 6.56 13.98
CA SER A 260 -6.67 7.88 14.50
C SER A 260 -5.29 7.89 15.13
N GLU A 261 -4.93 6.84 15.87
CA GLU A 261 -3.60 6.66 16.46
C GLU A 261 -2.53 6.48 15.37
N LEU A 262 -2.83 5.66 14.37
CA LEU A 262 -1.94 5.39 13.24
C LEU A 262 -1.70 6.64 12.39
N ALA A 263 -2.70 7.52 12.25
CA ALA A 263 -2.52 8.79 11.54
C ALA A 263 -1.43 9.66 12.17
N ALA A 264 -1.35 9.70 13.51
CA ALA A 264 -0.29 10.43 14.22
C ALA A 264 1.09 9.78 14.08
N GLN A 265 1.17 8.45 13.86
CA GLN A 265 2.43 7.78 13.57
C GLN A 265 2.90 8.07 12.14
N VAL A 266 1.98 7.98 11.18
CA VAL A 266 2.25 8.32 9.77
C VAL A 266 2.74 9.77 9.65
N GLU A 267 2.13 10.71 10.38
CA GLU A 267 2.56 12.11 10.42
C GLU A 267 4.02 12.26 10.84
N LYS A 268 4.45 11.60 11.93
CA LYS A 268 5.86 11.64 12.36
C LYS A 268 6.83 11.11 11.31
N VAL A 269 6.48 10.02 10.64
CA VAL A 269 7.34 9.41 9.60
C VAL A 269 7.39 10.30 8.36
N VAL A 270 6.26 10.91 7.97
CA VAL A 270 6.22 11.87 6.87
C VAL A 270 7.04 13.11 7.21
N ASP A 271 6.88 13.70 8.39
CA ASP A 271 7.61 14.92 8.80
C ASP A 271 9.14 14.73 8.84
N ALA A 272 9.60 13.50 9.10
CA ALA A 272 11.02 13.15 9.04
C ALA A 272 11.57 13.06 7.60
N HIS A 273 10.70 12.99 6.59
CA HIS A 273 11.11 12.82 5.19
C HIS A 273 11.58 14.16 4.57
N PRO A 274 12.70 14.21 3.84
CA PRO A 274 13.23 15.46 3.25
C PRO A 274 12.27 16.21 2.32
N LEU A 275 11.35 15.49 1.68
CA LEU A 275 10.34 16.05 0.78
C LEU A 275 9.02 16.45 1.47
N ALA A 276 8.90 16.28 2.79
CA ALA A 276 7.65 16.52 3.51
C ALA A 276 7.14 17.94 3.33
N GLU A 277 7.97 18.94 3.66
CA GLU A 277 7.64 20.36 3.59
C GLU A 277 7.20 20.77 2.17
N VAL A 278 7.92 20.29 1.16
CA VAL A 278 7.61 20.54 -0.26
C VAL A 278 6.25 19.96 -0.62
N LEU A 279 5.96 18.71 -0.25
CA LEU A 279 4.68 18.07 -0.55
C LEU A 279 3.53 18.74 0.19
N THR A 280 3.66 18.99 1.49
CA THR A 280 2.57 19.56 2.31
C THR A 280 2.32 21.05 2.06
N SER A 281 3.26 21.77 1.44
CA SER A 281 3.05 23.15 0.98
C SER A 281 2.10 23.25 -0.22
N MET A 282 1.88 22.15 -0.95
CA MET A 282 0.97 22.14 -2.09
C MET A 282 -0.49 22.16 -1.61
N PRO A 283 -1.34 23.05 -2.15
CA PRO A 283 -2.77 23.03 -1.85
C PRO A 283 -3.37 21.63 -2.05
N GLY A 284 -4.18 21.17 -1.10
CA GLY A 284 -4.83 19.86 -1.15
C GLY A 284 -3.94 18.65 -0.80
N VAL A 285 -2.64 18.84 -0.55
CA VAL A 285 -1.73 17.76 -0.14
C VAL A 285 -1.53 17.78 1.37
N GLY A 286 -2.35 17.01 2.09
CA GLY A 286 -2.13 16.73 3.52
C GLY A 286 -1.22 15.53 3.76
N VAL A 287 -0.86 15.27 5.02
CA VAL A 287 0.03 14.17 5.47
C VAL A 287 -0.27 12.82 4.79
N ARG A 288 -1.53 12.40 4.74
CA ARG A 288 -1.91 11.12 4.12
C ARG A 288 -1.67 11.09 2.60
N THR A 289 -1.94 12.20 1.93
CA THR A 289 -1.70 12.35 0.49
C THR A 289 -0.21 12.40 0.22
N ALA A 290 0.56 13.14 1.02
CA ALA A 290 2.01 13.20 0.96
C ALA A 290 2.63 11.80 1.17
N ALA A 291 2.19 11.07 2.19
CA ALA A 291 2.62 9.69 2.44
C ALA A 291 2.38 8.78 1.22
N ARG A 292 1.20 8.88 0.61
CA ARG A 292 0.87 8.10 -0.58
C ARG A 292 1.76 8.47 -1.78
N ILE A 293 2.01 9.76 -1.99
CA ILE A 293 2.90 10.23 -3.05
C ILE A 293 4.32 9.69 -2.81
N LEU A 294 4.86 9.81 -1.60
CA LEU A 294 6.18 9.28 -1.24
C LEU A 294 6.31 7.78 -1.53
N LEU A 295 5.32 6.98 -1.13
CA LEU A 295 5.32 5.54 -1.37
C LEU A 295 5.22 5.15 -2.84
N ASP A 296 4.38 5.85 -3.60
CA ASP A 296 4.15 5.53 -5.02
C ASP A 296 5.27 6.05 -5.93
N VAL A 297 5.88 7.18 -5.58
CA VAL A 297 7.01 7.76 -6.31
C VAL A 297 8.30 7.05 -5.94
N GLY A 298 8.50 6.74 -4.65
CA GLY A 298 9.76 6.23 -4.13
C GLY A 298 10.89 7.23 -4.35
N ASP A 299 11.97 6.79 -4.99
CA ASP A 299 13.05 7.68 -5.40
C ASP A 299 12.63 8.57 -6.58
N ALA A 300 12.42 9.86 -6.31
CA ALA A 300 12.05 10.84 -7.31
C ALA A 300 13.13 11.10 -8.38
N SER A 301 14.41 10.79 -8.09
CA SER A 301 15.52 10.95 -9.05
C SER A 301 15.38 10.06 -10.28
N LEU A 302 14.53 9.03 -10.20
CA LEU A 302 14.17 8.14 -11.29
C LEU A 302 13.34 8.83 -12.40
N PHE A 303 12.87 10.05 -12.17
CA PHE A 303 12.08 10.83 -13.11
C PHE A 303 12.88 12.04 -13.60
N PRO A 304 13.49 11.98 -14.81
CA PRO A 304 14.31 13.07 -15.32
C PRO A 304 13.57 14.40 -15.45
N THR A 305 12.25 14.35 -15.65
CA THR A 305 11.38 15.52 -15.73
C THR A 305 10.03 15.23 -15.09
N ALA A 306 9.31 16.28 -14.70
CA ALA A 306 7.92 16.18 -14.21
C ALA A 306 7.00 15.45 -15.22
N GLY A 307 7.26 15.58 -16.52
CA GLY A 307 6.53 14.85 -17.57
C GLY A 307 6.68 13.33 -17.47
N HIS A 308 7.84 12.82 -17.06
CA HIS A 308 8.06 11.38 -16.84
C HIS A 308 7.25 10.88 -15.63
N LEU A 309 7.21 11.67 -14.55
CA LEU A 309 6.39 11.35 -13.39
C LEU A 309 4.89 11.39 -13.73
N ALA A 310 4.45 12.40 -14.49
CA ALA A 310 3.07 12.49 -14.96
C ALA A 310 2.68 11.30 -15.86
N ALA A 311 3.59 10.83 -16.72
CA ALA A 311 3.37 9.62 -17.52
C ALA A 311 3.29 8.36 -16.65
N TYR A 312 4.16 8.23 -15.64
CA TYR A 312 4.13 7.13 -14.68
C TYR A 312 2.82 7.10 -13.86
N ALA A 313 2.34 8.26 -13.42
CA ALA A 313 1.05 8.42 -12.76
C ALA A 313 -0.15 8.18 -13.70
N GLY A 314 0.05 8.08 -15.02
CA GLY A 314 -1.05 7.97 -15.98
C GLY A 314 -1.86 9.27 -16.11
N LEU A 315 -1.22 10.41 -15.88
CA LEU A 315 -1.77 11.76 -16.07
C LEU A 315 -1.39 12.35 -17.43
N ALA A 316 -0.22 12.00 -17.96
CA ALA A 316 0.19 12.48 -19.29
C ALA A 316 -0.64 11.79 -20.39
N PRO A 317 -1.10 12.53 -21.42
CA PRO A 317 -1.79 11.94 -22.56
C PRO A 317 -0.85 11.01 -23.36
N VAL A 318 -1.41 9.96 -23.95
CA VAL A 318 -0.67 9.02 -24.81
C VAL A 318 -0.95 9.34 -26.27
N THR A 319 0.10 9.57 -27.03
CA THR A 319 0.01 9.77 -28.48
C THR A 319 0.14 8.41 -29.18
N HIS A 320 -0.95 7.94 -29.79
CA HIS A 320 -0.88 6.78 -30.68
C HIS A 320 -0.53 7.24 -32.10
N ARG A 321 0.67 6.89 -32.58
CA ARG A 321 1.05 7.03 -34.00
C ARG A 321 1.30 5.66 -34.62
N SER A 322 0.36 5.18 -35.41
CA SER A 322 0.63 4.21 -36.48
C SER A 322 0.74 4.97 -37.80
N GLY A 323 1.52 4.46 -38.76
CA GLY A 323 1.83 5.15 -40.03
C GLY A 323 0.64 5.78 -40.77
N THR A 324 0.96 6.81 -41.57
CA THR A 324 0.14 7.69 -42.43
C THR A 324 -1.16 8.29 -41.88
N SER A 325 -1.59 7.98 -40.66
CA SER A 325 -2.72 8.63 -40.02
C SER A 325 -2.37 9.11 -38.61
N ILE A 326 -2.35 10.43 -38.42
CA ILE A 326 -2.37 11.03 -37.08
C ILE A 326 -3.83 11.06 -36.64
N ARG A 327 -4.22 10.32 -35.60
CA ARG A 327 -5.46 10.59 -34.87
C ARG A 327 -5.33 10.37 -33.37
N GLY A 328 -5.17 11.48 -32.66
CA GLY A 328 -5.63 11.65 -31.28
C GLY A 328 -4.57 11.57 -30.18
N GLU A 329 -4.63 12.53 -29.26
CA GLU A 329 -4.16 12.35 -27.89
C GLU A 329 -5.24 11.60 -27.12
N PHE A 330 -4.87 10.52 -26.44
CA PHE A 330 -5.80 9.73 -25.65
C PHE A 330 -5.47 9.83 -24.16
N PRO A 331 -6.47 9.83 -23.27
CA PRO A 331 -6.23 9.67 -21.84
C PRO A 331 -5.47 8.36 -21.59
N ALA A 332 -4.38 8.41 -20.82
CA ALA A 332 -3.70 7.22 -20.37
C ALA A 332 -4.65 6.34 -19.53
N ARG A 333 -4.94 5.14 -20.03
CA ARG A 333 -5.68 4.10 -19.30
C ARG A 333 -4.76 3.23 -18.42
N SER A 334 -3.45 3.36 -18.60
CA SER A 334 -2.38 2.76 -17.82
C SER A 334 -1.77 3.77 -16.83
N GLY A 335 -0.96 3.30 -15.88
CA GLY A 335 -0.26 4.12 -14.88
C GLY A 335 -0.53 3.70 -13.44
N ASN A 336 0.19 4.29 -12.49
CA ASN A 336 -0.03 4.05 -11.06
C ASN A 336 -1.38 4.67 -10.62
N LYS A 337 -2.39 3.81 -10.41
CA LYS A 337 -3.76 4.23 -10.07
C LYS A 337 -3.85 4.94 -8.72
N HIS A 338 -3.01 4.55 -7.77
CA HIS A 338 -3.02 5.16 -6.44
C HIS A 338 -2.43 6.56 -6.49
N LEU A 339 -1.30 6.74 -7.19
CA LEU A 339 -0.70 8.06 -7.42
C LEU A 339 -1.64 8.97 -8.20
N LYS A 340 -2.30 8.46 -9.25
CA LYS A 340 -3.32 9.19 -10.00
C LYS A 340 -4.45 9.68 -9.10
N ARG A 341 -4.95 8.80 -8.22
CA ARG A 341 -6.01 9.15 -7.27
C ARG A 341 -5.53 10.16 -6.24
N ALA A 342 -4.33 10.01 -5.69
CA ALA A 342 -3.76 10.96 -4.73
C ALA A 342 -3.68 12.37 -5.33
N LEU A 343 -3.15 12.48 -6.57
CA LEU A 343 -3.02 13.75 -7.28
C LEU A 343 -4.37 14.37 -7.69
N PHE A 344 -5.38 13.54 -7.98
CA PHE A 344 -6.74 14.02 -8.26
C PHE A 344 -7.49 14.46 -6.99
N LEU A 345 -7.20 13.87 -5.83
CA LEU A 345 -7.82 14.27 -4.57
C LEU A 345 -7.17 15.53 -3.97
N SER A 346 -5.95 15.89 -4.42
CA SER A 346 -5.25 17.11 -4.02
C SER A 346 -5.55 18.33 -4.90
N SER A 347 -6.36 18.18 -5.96
CA SER A 347 -6.68 19.28 -6.89
C SER A 347 -7.83 20.17 -6.42
#